data_AF-A0ABC8L8N3-F1
#
_entry.id   AF-A0ABC8L8N3-F1
#
_cell.length_a   1.000
_cell.length_b   1.000
_cell.length_c   1.000
_cell.angle_alpha   90.00
_cell.angle_beta   90.00
_cell.angle_gamma   90.00
#
_symmetry.space_group_name_H-M   'P 1'
#
loop_
_entity.id
_entity.type
_entity.pdbx_description
1 polymer ?
#
loop_
_entity_poly.entity_id
_entity_poly.type
_entity_poly.pdbx_seq_one_letter_code
_entity_poly.pdbx_strand_id
1 'polypeptide(L)'
;MDIKSYQSHAEGFVKHYLLADPFLPYTSVLTGIFLSKMAYDLTESFSSIHIKSYSALTKMKRIEWNNRGISTLHAIFISLMALYFVFFSDLFSDQRGLHGLIVFRSSLLSSFGLGVSVGYFLADLGMIIWLYPSLGGSEYILHHFLSGVAVAYSLFSGEAQLYTYMVLISEVTTPEINLRWYLDISGLKRSKGYLLNGVAIFLAWLVTRIILFIYMFYHVYTHYDQCNELDVVWQDSEGVDENSSEKI
;
A
#
# COMPACT_ATOMS: atom_id res chain seq x y z
N MET A 1 11.33 24.94 -25.82
CA MET A 1 11.32 23.58 -25.25
C MET A 1 11.33 22.61 -26.42
N ASP A 2 12.36 21.77 -26.49
CA ASP A 2 12.62 20.96 -27.68
C ASP A 2 11.56 19.86 -27.88
N ILE A 3 11.06 19.76 -29.11
CA ILE A 3 10.14 18.71 -29.59
C ILE A 3 10.59 17.30 -29.18
N LYS A 4 11.91 17.09 -29.01
CA LYS A 4 12.51 15.84 -28.53
C LYS A 4 12.12 15.47 -27.09
N SER A 5 11.93 16.45 -26.21
CA SER A 5 11.49 16.23 -24.81
C SER A 5 10.02 15.81 -24.74
N TYR A 6 9.19 16.39 -25.61
CA TYR A 6 7.78 16.03 -25.73
C TYR A 6 7.62 14.63 -26.34
N GLN A 7 8.39 14.35 -27.40
CA GLN A 7 8.43 13.01 -28.00
C GLN A 7 8.97 11.96 -27.03
N SER A 8 9.99 12.25 -26.21
CA SER A 8 10.47 11.28 -25.22
C SER A 8 9.48 11.03 -24.09
N HIS A 9 8.73 12.06 -23.66
CA HIS A 9 7.66 11.89 -22.68
C HIS A 9 6.48 11.11 -23.27
N ALA A 10 6.06 11.43 -24.49
CA ALA A 10 4.99 10.72 -25.19
C ALA A 10 5.38 9.26 -25.49
N GLU A 11 6.62 8.99 -25.92
CA GLU A 11 7.14 7.63 -26.10
C GLU A 11 7.26 6.88 -24.78
N GLY A 12 7.68 7.54 -23.69
CA GLY A 12 7.68 6.97 -22.34
C GLY A 12 6.27 6.58 -21.90
N PHE A 13 5.31 7.49 -22.09
CA PHE A 13 3.89 7.27 -21.76
C PHE A 13 3.30 6.13 -22.59
N VAL A 14 3.48 6.16 -23.91
CA VAL A 14 3.02 5.12 -24.84
C VAL A 14 3.69 3.78 -24.54
N LYS A 15 4.98 3.75 -24.20
CA LYS A 15 5.70 2.52 -23.87
C LYS A 15 5.26 1.95 -22.52
N HIS A 16 5.04 2.79 -21.52
CA HIS A 16 4.51 2.34 -20.22
C HIS A 16 3.04 1.90 -20.32
N TYR A 17 2.22 2.58 -21.12
CA TYR A 17 0.81 2.27 -21.30
C TYR A 17 0.56 1.07 -22.23
N LEU A 18 1.33 0.94 -23.31
CA LEU A 18 1.20 -0.18 -24.27
C LEU A 18 2.02 -1.43 -23.88
N LEU A 19 3.12 -1.30 -23.12
CA LEU A 19 3.92 -2.46 -22.66
C LEU A 19 3.68 -2.85 -21.20
N ALA A 20 2.94 -2.06 -20.41
CA ALA A 20 2.36 -2.61 -19.19
C ALA A 20 1.41 -3.73 -19.62
N ASP A 21 1.62 -4.93 -19.10
CA ASP A 21 0.68 -6.03 -19.29
C ASP A 21 -0.69 -5.53 -18.81
N PRO A 22 -1.68 -5.32 -19.71
CA PRO A 22 -2.96 -4.72 -19.36
C PRO A 22 -3.70 -5.56 -18.31
N PHE A 23 -3.30 -6.81 -18.10
CA PHE A 23 -3.86 -7.70 -17.12
C PHE A 23 -3.13 -7.68 -15.76
N LEU A 24 -1.95 -7.05 -15.65
CA LEU A 24 -1.16 -7.06 -14.41
C LEU A 24 -1.93 -6.48 -13.21
N PRO A 25 -2.57 -5.30 -13.28
CA PRO A 25 -3.32 -4.76 -12.14
C PRO A 25 -4.44 -5.70 -11.68
N TYR A 26 -5.19 -6.28 -12.63
CA TYR A 26 -6.31 -7.16 -12.31
C TYR A 26 -5.85 -8.50 -11.74
N THR A 27 -4.83 -9.12 -12.34
CA THR A 27 -4.28 -10.41 -11.87
C THR A 27 -3.59 -10.29 -10.52
N SER A 28 -2.91 -9.17 -10.24
CA SER A 28 -2.31 -8.90 -8.93
C SER A 28 -3.36 -8.65 -7.84
N VAL A 29 -4.47 -7.97 -8.15
CA VAL A 29 -5.62 -7.84 -7.22
C VAL A 29 -6.22 -9.21 -6.87
N LEU A 30 -6.49 -10.05 -7.88
CA LEU A 30 -6.98 -11.41 -7.65
C LEU A 30 -5.98 -12.25 -6.83
N THR A 31 -4.68 -12.07 -7.10
CA THR A 31 -3.61 -12.69 -6.31
C THR A 31 -3.66 -12.24 -4.86
N GLY A 32 -3.85 -10.95 -4.59
CA GLY A 32 -4.00 -10.43 -3.22
C GLY A 32 -5.19 -11.00 -2.45
N ILE A 33 -6.34 -11.15 -3.11
CA ILE A 33 -7.53 -11.79 -2.51
C ILE A 33 -7.24 -13.27 -2.19
N PHE A 34 -6.64 -14.00 -3.15
CA PHE A 34 -6.28 -15.40 -2.95
C PHE A 34 -5.28 -15.57 -1.81
N LEU A 35 -4.20 -14.76 -1.79
CA LEU A 35 -3.21 -14.76 -0.72
C LEU A 35 -3.83 -14.43 0.63
N SER A 36 -4.83 -13.55 0.68
CA SER A 36 -5.56 -13.23 1.91
C SER A 36 -6.32 -14.43 2.46
N LYS A 37 -7.01 -15.18 1.57
CA LYS A 37 -7.68 -16.43 1.97
C LYS A 37 -6.68 -17.49 2.44
N MET A 38 -5.58 -17.66 1.70
CA MET A 38 -4.51 -18.59 2.07
C MET A 38 -3.89 -18.22 3.43
N ALA A 39 -3.62 -16.94 3.67
CA ALA A 39 -3.11 -16.42 4.93
C ALA A 39 -4.05 -16.70 6.11
N TYR A 40 -5.37 -16.55 5.90
CA TYR A 40 -6.38 -16.91 6.90
C TYR A 40 -6.31 -18.40 7.26
N ASP A 41 -6.31 -19.28 6.26
CA ASP A 41 -6.34 -20.74 6.46
C ASP A 41 -5.04 -21.25 7.09
N LEU A 42 -3.90 -20.68 6.70
CA LEU A 42 -2.60 -20.98 7.30
C LEU A 42 -2.57 -20.52 8.76
N THR A 43 -3.09 -19.32 9.06
CA THR A 43 -3.16 -18.81 10.43
C THR A 43 -4.04 -19.70 11.30
N GLU A 44 -5.21 -20.10 10.80
CA GLU A 44 -6.12 -21.01 11.49
C GLU A 44 -5.46 -22.37 11.77
N SER A 45 -4.87 -22.97 10.74
CA SER A 45 -4.23 -24.28 10.82
C SER A 45 -3.07 -24.25 11.82
N PHE A 46 -2.15 -23.29 11.67
CA PHE A 46 -1.01 -23.13 12.56
C PHE A 46 -1.45 -22.88 14.01
N SER A 47 -2.41 -21.98 14.22
CA SER A 47 -2.88 -21.62 15.56
C SER A 47 -3.59 -22.78 16.25
N SER A 48 -4.40 -23.55 15.51
CA SER A 48 -5.11 -24.72 16.05
C SER A 48 -4.18 -25.82 16.54
N ILE A 49 -3.03 -26.00 15.88
CA ILE A 49 -2.05 -27.04 16.21
C ILE A 49 -1.10 -26.59 17.32
N HIS A 50 -0.61 -25.35 17.24
CA HIS A 50 0.52 -24.91 18.07
C HIS A 50 0.12 -24.03 19.26
N ILE A 51 -1.07 -23.41 19.24
CA ILE A 51 -1.44 -22.39 20.21
C ILE A 51 -2.60 -22.89 21.08
N LYS A 52 -2.29 -23.34 22.30
CA LYS A 52 -3.28 -23.87 23.24
C LYS A 52 -4.40 -22.87 23.56
N SER A 53 -4.07 -21.58 23.69
CA SER A 53 -5.06 -20.53 23.99
C SER A 53 -6.08 -20.35 22.85
N TYR A 54 -5.70 -20.61 21.60
CA TYR A 54 -6.58 -20.45 20.43
C TYR A 54 -7.81 -21.36 20.51
N SER A 55 -7.62 -22.62 20.89
CA SER A 55 -8.71 -23.60 21.00
C SER A 55 -9.73 -23.24 22.09
N ALA A 56 -9.32 -22.47 23.10
CA ALA A 56 -10.19 -21.97 24.17
C ALA A 56 -10.99 -20.71 23.77
N LEU A 57 -10.68 -20.07 22.64
CA LEU A 57 -11.37 -18.88 22.18
C LEU A 57 -12.77 -19.18 21.67
N THR A 58 -13.67 -18.20 21.83
CA THR A 58 -14.99 -18.21 21.19
C THR A 58 -14.85 -18.19 19.66
N LYS A 59 -15.89 -18.64 18.94
CA LYS A 59 -15.90 -18.64 17.47
C LYS A 59 -15.54 -17.25 16.90
N MET A 60 -16.14 -16.18 17.44
CA MET A 60 -15.87 -14.82 16.97
C MET A 60 -14.42 -14.39 17.21
N LYS A 61 -13.84 -14.74 18.38
CA LYS A 61 -12.44 -14.41 18.67
C LYS A 61 -11.44 -15.20 17.82
N ARG A 62 -11.78 -16.41 17.39
CA ARG A 62 -10.98 -17.14 16.40
C ARG A 62 -11.02 -16.48 15.02
N ILE A 63 -12.19 -15.99 14.61
CA ILE A 63 -12.31 -15.24 13.36
C ILE A 63 -11.47 -13.96 13.41
N GLU A 64 -11.56 -13.18 14.49
CA GLU A 64 -10.70 -11.99 14.69
C GLU A 64 -9.22 -12.38 14.73
N TRP A 65 -8.86 -13.47 15.41
CA TRP A 65 -7.49 -13.98 15.47
C TRP A 65 -6.93 -14.29 14.07
N ASN A 66 -7.70 -14.99 13.25
CA ASN A 66 -7.29 -15.39 11.90
C ASN A 66 -7.27 -14.21 10.94
N ASN A 67 -8.22 -13.28 11.05
CA ASN A 67 -8.24 -12.03 10.31
C ASN A 67 -6.98 -11.17 10.60
N ARG A 68 -6.56 -11.08 11.87
CA ARG A 68 -5.28 -10.43 12.24
C ARG A 68 -4.05 -11.14 11.65
N GLY A 69 -4.16 -12.43 11.34
CA GLY A 69 -3.12 -13.18 10.64
C GLY A 69 -2.93 -12.69 9.20
N ILE A 70 -4.05 -12.43 8.51
CA ILE A 70 -4.04 -11.83 7.17
C ILE A 70 -3.33 -10.48 7.20
N SER A 71 -3.77 -9.55 8.07
CA SER A 71 -3.21 -8.20 8.13
C SER A 71 -1.74 -8.19 8.55
N THR A 72 -1.33 -9.12 9.42
CA THR A 72 0.08 -9.29 9.80
C THR A 72 0.94 -9.70 8.59
N LEU A 73 0.52 -10.71 7.82
CA LEU A 73 1.28 -11.18 6.67
C LEU A 73 1.32 -10.14 5.55
N HIS A 74 0.20 -9.47 5.29
CA HIS A 74 0.14 -8.37 4.33
C HIS A 74 1.09 -7.23 4.74
N ALA A 75 1.01 -6.78 5.99
CA ALA A 75 1.82 -5.68 6.50
C ALA A 75 3.31 -5.96 6.40
N ILE A 76 3.76 -7.19 6.69
CA ILE A 76 5.16 -7.60 6.50
C ILE A 76 5.55 -7.50 5.02
N PHE A 77 4.74 -8.08 4.13
CA PHE A 77 5.00 -8.06 2.69
C PHE A 77 5.12 -6.62 2.16
N ILE A 78 4.10 -5.79 2.41
CA ILE A 78 4.05 -4.46 1.82
C ILE A 78 5.07 -3.52 2.44
N SER A 79 5.37 -3.64 3.74
CA SER A 79 6.42 -2.84 4.39
C SER A 79 7.80 -3.17 3.81
N LEU A 80 8.10 -4.44 3.55
CA LEU A 80 9.37 -4.83 2.92
C LEU A 80 9.48 -4.30 1.50
N MET A 81 8.40 -4.42 0.70
CA MET A 81 8.37 -3.84 -0.65
C MET A 81 8.51 -2.32 -0.63
N ALA A 82 7.83 -1.65 0.30
CA ALA A 82 7.85 -0.22 0.43
C ALA A 82 9.24 0.30 0.84
N LEU A 83 9.88 -0.33 1.83
CA LEU A 83 11.25 0.00 2.21
C LEU A 83 12.22 -0.21 1.04
N TYR A 84 12.09 -1.33 0.32
CA TYR A 84 12.88 -1.60 -0.88
C TYR A 84 12.73 -0.48 -1.92
N PHE A 85 11.50 -0.13 -2.30
CA PHE A 85 11.29 0.88 -3.33
C PHE A 85 11.68 2.29 -2.91
N VAL A 86 11.39 2.68 -1.68
CA VAL A 86 11.66 4.04 -1.19
C VAL A 86 13.14 4.28 -0.95
N PHE A 87 13.89 3.29 -0.45
CA PHE A 87 15.27 3.51 0.02
C PHE A 87 16.35 2.73 -0.73
N PHE A 88 16.02 1.63 -1.41
CA PHE A 88 17.03 0.73 -1.97
C PHE A 88 16.95 0.58 -3.50
N SER A 89 15.81 0.92 -4.10
CA SER A 89 15.60 0.85 -5.54
C SER A 89 15.97 2.15 -6.24
N ASP A 90 16.55 2.06 -7.43
CA ASP A 90 16.83 3.22 -8.27
C ASP A 90 15.55 3.82 -8.92
N LEU A 91 14.40 3.12 -8.83
CA LEU A 91 13.13 3.51 -9.45
C LEU A 91 12.70 4.94 -9.10
N PHE A 92 12.89 5.33 -7.83
CA PHE A 92 12.50 6.64 -7.30
C PHE A 92 13.72 7.48 -6.91
N SER A 93 14.89 7.22 -7.48
CA SER A 93 16.07 8.04 -7.22
C SER A 93 15.96 9.44 -7.85
N ASP A 94 16.55 10.44 -7.19
CA ASP A 94 16.60 11.84 -7.67
C ASP A 94 17.50 12.05 -8.90
N GLN A 95 17.95 10.97 -9.54
CA GLN A 95 18.72 11.04 -10.78
C GLN A 95 17.81 11.52 -11.93
N ARG A 96 17.69 12.85 -12.06
CA ARG A 96 16.82 13.57 -13.01
C ARG A 96 17.03 13.20 -14.49
N GLY A 97 18.11 12.48 -14.83
CA GLY A 97 18.53 12.25 -16.21
C GLY A 97 17.85 11.10 -16.97
N LEU A 98 17.20 10.13 -16.30
CA LEU A 98 16.82 8.87 -16.97
C LEU A 98 15.32 8.51 -17.01
N HIS A 99 14.46 9.05 -16.14
CA HIS A 99 13.13 8.45 -15.90
C HIS A 99 11.93 9.42 -15.77
N GLY A 100 11.99 10.63 -16.32
CA GLY A 100 10.85 11.59 -16.27
C GLY A 100 10.49 12.05 -14.84
N LEU A 101 9.30 12.64 -14.67
CA LEU A 101 8.83 13.13 -13.35
C LEU A 101 8.62 11.97 -12.36
N ILE A 102 9.03 12.15 -11.10
CA ILE A 102 9.03 11.07 -10.11
C ILE A 102 7.63 10.51 -9.83
N VAL A 103 6.62 11.38 -9.96
CA VAL A 103 5.21 11.05 -9.76
C VAL A 103 4.66 10.10 -10.81
N PHE A 104 5.29 9.96 -11.98
CA PHE A 104 4.86 9.06 -13.05
C PHE A 104 5.67 7.78 -13.14
N ARG A 105 6.62 7.59 -12.23
CA ARG A 105 7.49 6.42 -12.25
C ARG A 105 6.79 5.21 -11.64
N SER A 106 6.82 4.11 -12.36
CA SER A 106 6.32 2.81 -11.92
C SER A 106 7.09 1.69 -12.61
N SER A 107 6.95 0.48 -12.07
CA SER A 107 7.53 -0.75 -12.60
C SER A 107 6.53 -1.89 -12.47
N LEU A 108 6.70 -2.98 -13.22
CA LEU A 108 5.83 -4.15 -13.08
C LEU A 108 5.83 -4.70 -11.65
N LEU A 109 6.99 -4.71 -10.98
CA LEU A 109 7.09 -5.21 -9.62
C LEU A 109 6.40 -4.27 -8.61
N SER A 110 6.51 -2.96 -8.80
CA SER A 110 5.84 -1.99 -7.93
C SER A 110 4.32 -2.03 -8.12
N SER A 111 3.84 -2.05 -9.36
CA SER A 111 2.42 -2.23 -9.64
C SER A 111 1.89 -3.58 -9.13
N PHE A 112 2.65 -4.68 -9.26
CA PHE A 112 2.27 -5.96 -8.67
C PHE A 112 2.10 -5.88 -7.15
N GLY A 113 3.03 -5.24 -6.44
CA GLY A 113 2.96 -5.06 -4.99
C GLY A 113 1.76 -4.23 -4.54
N LEU A 114 1.44 -3.14 -5.25
CA LEU A 114 0.23 -2.36 -5.00
C LEU A 114 -1.04 -3.15 -5.30
N GLY A 115 -1.08 -3.92 -6.39
CA GLY A 115 -2.22 -4.77 -6.71
C GLY A 115 -2.51 -5.85 -5.67
N VAL A 116 -1.47 -6.52 -5.16
CA VAL A 116 -1.62 -7.44 -4.02
C VAL A 116 -2.20 -6.72 -2.79
N SER A 117 -1.77 -5.48 -2.53
CA SER A 117 -2.30 -4.65 -1.45
C SER A 117 -3.78 -4.29 -1.64
N VAL A 118 -4.19 -3.90 -2.84
CA VAL A 118 -5.61 -3.63 -3.15
C VAL A 118 -6.46 -4.89 -2.92
N GLY A 119 -5.98 -6.05 -3.37
CA GLY A 119 -6.65 -7.32 -3.12
C GLY A 119 -6.82 -7.63 -1.63
N TYR A 120 -5.81 -7.35 -0.82
CA TYR A 120 -5.89 -7.42 0.64
C TYR A 120 -6.93 -6.45 1.21
N PHE A 121 -6.88 -5.16 0.85
CA PHE A 121 -7.83 -4.16 1.36
C PHE A 121 -9.28 -4.54 1.05
N LEU A 122 -9.56 -5.08 -0.14
CA LEU A 122 -10.89 -5.57 -0.51
C LEU A 122 -11.33 -6.76 0.34
N ALA A 123 -10.45 -7.75 0.53
CA ALA A 123 -10.75 -8.94 1.33
C ALA A 123 -10.99 -8.57 2.81
N ASP A 124 -10.16 -7.69 3.37
CA ASP A 124 -10.24 -7.28 4.77
C ASP A 124 -11.47 -6.39 5.02
N LEU A 125 -11.72 -5.40 4.16
CA LEU A 125 -12.90 -4.55 4.22
C LEU A 125 -14.19 -5.38 4.11
N GLY A 126 -14.22 -6.37 3.21
CA GLY A 126 -15.33 -7.30 3.06
C GLY A 126 -15.63 -8.05 4.36
N MET A 127 -14.59 -8.55 5.05
CA MET A 127 -14.76 -9.21 6.35
C MET A 127 -15.19 -8.25 7.45
N ILE A 128 -14.61 -7.06 7.53
CA ILE A 128 -14.98 -6.03 8.52
C ILE A 128 -16.46 -5.67 8.38
N ILE A 129 -16.94 -5.44 7.15
CA ILE A 129 -18.35 -5.12 6.89
C ILE A 129 -19.24 -6.32 7.25
N TRP A 130 -18.88 -7.53 6.81
CA TRP A 130 -19.68 -8.73 7.05
C TRP A 130 -19.85 -9.07 8.54
N LEU A 131 -18.81 -8.80 9.34
CA LEU A 131 -18.76 -9.15 10.76
C LEU A 131 -18.93 -7.93 11.67
N TYR A 132 -19.28 -6.77 11.12
CA TYR A 132 -19.43 -5.54 11.87
C TYR A 132 -20.44 -5.69 13.03
N PRO A 133 -20.14 -5.18 14.24
CA PRO A 133 -18.95 -4.42 14.66
C PRO A 133 -17.85 -5.29 15.30
N SER A 134 -17.82 -6.59 15.04
CA SER A 134 -16.98 -7.55 15.78
C SER A 134 -15.49 -7.50 15.43
N LEU A 135 -15.13 -7.02 14.23
CA LEU A 135 -13.74 -6.92 13.76
C LEU A 135 -13.16 -5.50 13.82
N GLY A 136 -13.95 -4.51 14.23
CA GLY A 136 -13.52 -3.11 14.30
C GLY A 136 -14.71 -2.14 14.30
N GLY A 137 -14.45 -0.90 14.70
CA GLY A 137 -15.42 0.19 14.62
C GLY A 137 -15.49 0.81 13.22
N SER A 138 -16.31 1.85 13.08
CA SER A 138 -16.50 2.58 11.81
C SER A 138 -15.22 3.25 11.32
N GLU A 139 -14.29 3.58 12.23
CA GLU A 139 -12.96 4.08 11.90
C GLU A 139 -12.13 3.10 11.07
N TYR A 140 -12.26 1.79 11.30
CA TYR A 140 -11.56 0.77 10.52
C TYR A 140 -12.13 0.67 9.10
N ILE A 141 -13.46 0.77 8.95
CA ILE A 141 -14.13 0.79 7.65
C ILE A 141 -13.64 2.00 6.84
N LEU A 142 -13.68 3.19 7.43
CA LEU A 142 -13.25 4.42 6.78
C LEU A 142 -11.77 4.37 6.42
N HIS A 143 -10.91 3.90 7.33
CA HIS A 143 -9.49 3.75 7.07
C HIS A 143 -9.18 2.78 5.93
N HIS A 144 -9.78 1.58 5.92
CA HIS A 144 -9.56 0.58 4.86
C HIS A 144 -10.14 1.03 3.53
N PHE A 145 -11.29 1.70 3.53
CA PHE A 145 -11.88 2.25 2.31
C PHE A 145 -10.99 3.35 1.69
N LEU A 146 -10.60 4.36 2.48
CA LEU A 146 -9.77 5.45 1.97
C LEU A 146 -8.38 4.97 1.54
N SER A 147 -7.76 4.08 2.32
CA SER A 147 -6.45 3.51 1.97
C SER A 147 -6.56 2.63 0.72
N GLY A 148 -7.58 1.78 0.63
CA GLY A 148 -7.83 0.94 -0.53
C GLY A 148 -8.06 1.75 -1.81
N VAL A 149 -8.85 2.83 -1.75
CA VAL A 149 -9.07 3.74 -2.89
C VAL A 149 -7.79 4.43 -3.30
N ALA A 150 -7.00 4.96 -2.36
CA ALA A 150 -5.74 5.64 -2.66
C ALA A 150 -4.71 4.69 -3.32
N VAL A 151 -4.56 3.48 -2.78
CA VAL A 151 -3.65 2.47 -3.34
C VAL A 151 -4.15 1.98 -4.70
N ALA A 152 -5.46 1.80 -4.87
CA ALA A 152 -6.05 1.42 -6.17
C ALA A 152 -5.85 2.51 -7.22
N TYR A 153 -6.05 3.77 -6.86
CA TYR A 153 -5.77 4.90 -7.75
C TYR A 153 -4.31 4.85 -8.24
N SER A 154 -3.35 4.78 -7.31
CA SER A 154 -1.91 4.72 -7.63
C SER A 154 -1.52 3.49 -8.47
N LEU A 155 -2.21 2.36 -8.28
CA LEU A 155 -2.03 1.17 -9.09
C LEU A 155 -2.53 1.37 -10.54
N PHE A 156 -3.77 1.81 -10.70
CA PHE A 156 -4.44 1.85 -12.01
C PHE A 156 -4.00 3.05 -12.86
N SER A 157 -3.62 4.16 -12.24
CA SER A 157 -3.00 5.28 -12.97
C SER A 157 -1.51 5.06 -13.22
N GLY A 158 -0.85 4.25 -12.38
CA GLY A 158 0.62 4.12 -12.40
C GLY A 158 1.34 5.33 -11.78
N GLU A 159 0.59 6.22 -11.13
CA GLU A 159 1.08 7.51 -10.63
C GLU A 159 1.23 7.51 -9.11
N ALA A 160 2.01 8.46 -8.60
CA ALA A 160 2.28 8.71 -7.18
C ALA A 160 2.78 7.50 -6.38
N GLN A 161 3.29 6.46 -7.05
CA GLN A 161 3.67 5.20 -6.39
C GLN A 161 4.73 5.40 -5.29
N LEU A 162 5.67 6.34 -5.46
CA LEU A 162 6.63 6.69 -4.41
C LEU A 162 5.92 7.08 -3.09
N TYR A 163 4.99 8.03 -3.16
CA TYR A 163 4.29 8.54 -1.99
C TYR A 163 3.34 7.50 -1.41
N THR A 164 2.69 6.70 -2.26
CA THR A 164 1.92 5.53 -1.85
C THR A 164 2.78 4.56 -1.03
N TYR A 165 4.00 4.24 -1.51
CA TYR A 165 4.92 3.39 -0.77
C TYR A 165 5.43 4.04 0.52
N MET A 166 5.72 5.35 0.54
CA MET A 166 6.07 6.04 1.79
C MET A 166 4.96 5.90 2.85
N VAL A 167 3.69 6.04 2.46
CA VAL A 167 2.55 5.83 3.37
C VAL A 167 2.47 4.36 3.80
N LEU A 168 2.66 3.41 2.89
CA LEU A 168 2.59 1.97 3.18
C LEU A 168 3.70 1.46 4.11
N ILE A 169 4.82 2.16 4.27
CA ILE A 169 5.81 1.85 5.32
C ILE A 169 5.18 1.90 6.72
N SER A 170 4.13 2.71 6.92
CA SER A 170 3.43 2.81 8.21
C SER A 170 2.73 1.50 8.63
N GLU A 171 2.51 0.56 7.70
CA GLU A 171 2.01 -0.79 7.98
C GLU A 171 2.97 -1.61 8.84
N VAL A 172 4.25 -1.25 8.97
CA VAL A 172 5.20 -1.96 9.85
C VAL A 172 4.74 -2.00 11.31
N THR A 173 3.84 -1.08 11.69
CA THR A 173 3.22 -1.05 13.03
C THR A 173 2.14 -2.13 13.23
N THR A 174 1.52 -2.61 12.15
CA THR A 174 0.40 -3.57 12.17
C THR A 174 0.77 -4.93 12.78
N PRO A 175 1.90 -5.58 12.42
CA PRO A 175 2.33 -6.82 13.06
C PRO A 175 2.52 -6.68 14.58
N GLU A 176 3.06 -5.55 15.02
CA GLU A 176 3.28 -5.29 16.45
C GLU A 176 1.96 -5.06 17.19
N ILE A 177 1.01 -4.33 16.59
CA ILE A 177 -0.34 -4.15 17.15
C ILE A 177 -1.07 -5.49 17.26
N ASN A 178 -0.99 -6.33 16.23
CA ASN A 178 -1.58 -7.67 16.24
C ASN A 178 -0.91 -8.59 17.26
N LEU A 179 0.43 -8.57 17.36
CA LEU A 179 1.17 -9.31 18.39
C LEU A 179 0.74 -8.90 19.80
N ARG A 180 0.56 -7.60 20.04
CA ARG A 180 0.04 -7.09 21.31
C ARG A 180 -1.32 -7.68 21.65
N TRP A 181 -2.21 -7.72 20.67
CA TRP A 181 -3.54 -8.28 20.82
C TRP A 181 -3.49 -9.79 21.08
N TYR A 182 -2.64 -10.54 20.36
CA TYR A 182 -2.43 -11.98 20.57
C TYR A 182 -1.92 -12.28 21.99
N LEU A 183 -1.01 -11.46 22.50
CA LEU A 183 -0.53 -11.56 23.87
C LEU A 183 -1.66 -11.27 24.88
N ASP A 184 -2.47 -10.24 24.66
CA ASP A 184 -3.58 -9.88 25.56
C ASP A 184 -4.63 -11.01 25.63
N ILE A 185 -5.12 -11.45 24.46
CA ILE A 185 -6.17 -12.48 24.39
C ILE A 185 -5.69 -13.85 24.87
N SER A 186 -4.37 -14.09 24.86
CA SER A 186 -3.74 -15.28 25.44
C SER A 186 -3.44 -15.15 26.94
N GLY A 187 -3.88 -14.07 27.60
CA GLY A 187 -3.67 -13.85 29.04
C GLY A 187 -2.27 -13.39 29.42
N LEU A 188 -1.46 -12.95 28.45
CA LEU A 188 -0.04 -12.57 28.62
C LEU A 188 0.17 -11.07 28.78
N LYS A 189 -0.87 -10.29 29.11
CA LYS A 189 -0.83 -8.83 29.30
C LYS A 189 0.21 -8.35 30.31
N ARG A 190 0.54 -9.18 31.32
CA ARG A 190 1.54 -8.87 32.36
C ARG A 190 2.95 -9.38 32.06
N SER A 191 3.17 -9.97 30.89
CA SER A 191 4.47 -10.53 30.51
C SER A 191 5.47 -9.43 30.13
N LYS A 192 6.77 -9.74 30.24
CA LYS A 192 7.84 -8.86 29.71
C LYS A 192 7.70 -8.66 28.20
N GLY A 193 7.25 -9.68 27.46
CA GLY A 193 6.99 -9.59 26.02
C GLY A 193 5.95 -8.53 25.68
N TYR A 194 4.85 -8.46 26.42
CA TYR A 194 3.82 -7.43 26.23
C TYR A 194 4.34 -6.01 26.49
N LEU A 195 5.23 -5.84 27.48
CA LEU A 195 5.89 -4.56 27.74
C LEU A 195 6.84 -4.17 26.60
N LEU A 196 7.73 -5.08 26.20
CA LEU A 196 8.71 -4.85 25.13
C LEU A 196 8.04 -4.53 23.79
N ASN A 197 7.00 -5.29 23.43
CA ASN A 197 6.18 -5.00 22.25
C ASN A 197 5.54 -3.61 22.33
N GLY A 198 5.07 -3.17 23.52
CA GLY A 198 4.55 -1.81 23.70
C GLY A 198 5.59 -0.72 23.41
N VAL A 199 6.83 -0.92 23.84
CA VAL A 199 7.95 -0.02 23.53
C VAL A 199 8.26 -0.05 22.03
N ALA A 200 8.28 -1.24 21.41
CA ALA A 200 8.50 -1.39 19.98
C ALA A 200 7.44 -0.66 19.14
N ILE A 201 6.15 -0.77 19.49
CA ILE A 201 5.05 -0.03 18.84
C ILE A 201 5.30 1.47 18.91
N PHE A 202 5.65 1.99 20.09
CA PHE A 202 5.89 3.42 20.28
C PHE A 202 7.05 3.93 19.40
N LEU A 203 8.17 3.20 19.38
CA LEU A 203 9.33 3.57 18.56
C LEU A 203 9.03 3.46 17.07
N ALA A 204 8.39 2.38 16.64
CA ALA A 204 7.99 2.19 15.25
C ALA A 204 7.03 3.29 14.80
N TRP A 205 6.04 3.64 15.60
CA TRP A 205 5.11 4.75 15.34
C TRP A 205 5.83 6.08 15.19
N LEU A 206 6.77 6.41 16.09
CA LEU A 206 7.54 7.65 16.00
C LEU A 206 8.33 7.72 14.69
N VAL A 207 9.01 6.63 14.31
CA VAL A 207 9.81 6.59 13.09
C VAL A 207 8.93 6.66 11.83
N THR A 208 7.92 5.80 11.71
CA THR A 208 7.19 5.64 10.44
C THR A 208 6.00 6.58 10.28
N ARG A 209 5.45 7.14 11.37
CA ARG A 209 4.28 8.03 11.29
C ARG A 209 4.59 9.48 11.62
N ILE A 210 5.73 9.79 12.26
CA ILE A 210 6.16 11.16 12.51
C ILE A 210 7.36 11.52 11.63
N ILE A 211 8.51 10.85 11.82
CA ILE A 211 9.75 11.22 11.11
C ILE A 211 9.60 11.01 9.60
N LEU A 212 9.09 9.85 9.19
CA LEU A 212 8.88 9.55 7.77
C LEU A 212 7.88 10.50 7.10
N PHE A 213 6.80 10.91 7.80
CA PHE A 213 5.83 11.84 7.24
C PHE A 213 6.41 13.26 7.12
N ILE A 214 7.22 13.71 8.08
CA ILE A 214 7.99 14.96 7.95
C ILE A 214 8.87 14.90 6.70
N TYR A 215 9.60 13.79 6.51
CA TYR A 215 10.41 13.58 5.31
C TYR A 215 9.57 13.60 4.03
N MET A 216 8.44 12.88 4.01
CA MET A 216 7.53 12.84 2.86
C MET A 216 7.04 14.23 2.49
N PHE A 217 6.55 15.03 3.45
CA PHE A 217 6.08 16.39 3.17
C PHE A 217 7.21 17.32 2.74
N TYR A 218 8.40 17.19 3.33
CA TYR A 218 9.59 17.91 2.85
C TYR A 218 9.92 17.53 1.40
N HIS A 219 9.90 16.24 1.06
CA HIS A 219 10.16 15.75 -0.29
C HIS A 219 9.12 16.25 -1.29
N VAL A 220 7.83 16.26 -0.92
CA VAL A 220 6.77 16.86 -1.74
C VAL A 220 7.04 18.35 -1.95
N TYR A 221 7.41 19.09 -0.91
CA TYR A 221 7.68 20.52 -1.00
C TYR A 221 8.87 20.84 -1.91
N THR A 222 9.97 20.10 -1.80
CA THR A 222 11.16 20.31 -2.66
C THR A 222 10.96 19.88 -4.10
N HIS A 223 9.93 19.09 -4.38
CA HIS A 223 9.54 18.63 -5.72
C HIS A 223 8.23 19.26 -6.19
N TYR A 224 7.80 20.37 -5.58
CA TYR A 224 6.58 21.07 -5.95
C TYR A 224 6.65 21.66 -7.37
N ASP A 225 7.85 21.99 -7.85
CA ASP A 225 8.12 22.38 -9.23
C ASP A 225 7.67 21.31 -10.24
N GLN A 226 7.83 20.03 -9.91
CA GLN A 226 7.34 18.92 -10.73
C GLN A 226 5.81 18.92 -10.83
N CYS A 227 5.09 19.40 -9.80
CA CYS A 227 3.64 19.52 -9.86
C CYS A 227 3.20 20.66 -10.80
N ASN A 228 3.95 21.76 -10.88
CA ASN A 228 3.63 22.85 -11.82
C ASN A 228 3.88 22.45 -13.28
N GLU A 229 4.85 21.57 -13.54
CA GLU A 229 5.06 21.00 -14.89
C GLU A 229 3.90 20.09 -15.32
N LEU A 230 3.16 19.47 -14.37
CA LEU A 230 1.93 18.72 -14.67
C LEU A 230 0.83 19.62 -15.23
N ASP A 231 0.58 20.77 -14.59
CA ASP A 231 -0.49 21.70 -14.99
C ASP A 231 -0.26 22.22 -16.42
N VAL A 232 0.99 22.47 -16.79
CA VAL A 232 1.36 22.92 -18.14
C VAL A 232 1.14 21.80 -19.18
N VAL A 233 1.60 20.57 -18.90
CA VAL A 233 1.40 19.43 -19.81
C VAL A 233 -0.09 19.11 -19.99
N TRP A 234 -0.87 19.23 -18.92
CA TRP A 234 -2.31 18.98 -18.95
C TRP A 234 -3.05 20.04 -19.79
N GLN A 235 -2.74 21.33 -19.61
CA GLN A 235 -3.29 22.41 -20.44
C GLN A 235 -2.92 22.27 -21.92
N ASP A 236 -1.68 21.89 -22.23
CA ASP A 236 -1.24 21.66 -23.61
C ASP A 236 -1.96 20.45 -24.24
N SER A 237 -2.33 19.43 -23.46
CA SER A 237 -3.08 18.27 -23.97
C SER A 237 -4.54 18.62 -24.33
N GLU A 238 -5.22 19.46 -23.54
CA GLU A 238 -6.58 19.92 -23.86
C GLU A 238 -6.60 20.89 -25.06
N GLY A 239 -5.61 21.78 -25.16
CA GLY A 239 -5.50 22.72 -26.26
C GLY A 239 -5.21 22.08 -27.62
N VAL A 240 -4.61 20.88 -27.64
CA VAL A 240 -4.42 20.08 -28.86
C VAL A 240 -5.73 19.41 -29.31
N ASP A 241 -6.57 18.97 -28.37
CA ASP A 241 -7.86 18.36 -28.69
C ASP A 241 -8.86 19.37 -29.26
N GLU A 242 -8.91 20.61 -28.74
CA GLU A 242 -9.77 21.68 -29.30
C GLU A 242 -9.42 22.02 -30.75
N ASN A 243 -8.13 22.18 -31.06
CA ASN A 243 -7.66 22.52 -32.42
C ASN A 243 -7.82 21.37 -33.45
N SER A 244 -7.97 20.13 -32.98
CA SER A 244 -8.24 18.98 -33.85
C SER A 244 -9.72 18.85 -34.24
N SER A 245 -10.62 19.43 -33.43
CA SER A 245 -12.06 19.40 -33.65
C SER A 245 -12.58 20.48 -34.63
N GLU A 246 -11.78 21.52 -34.91
CA GLU A 246 -12.10 22.58 -35.90
C GLU A 246 -11.68 22.23 -37.35
N LYS A 247 -11.15 21.02 -37.61
CA LYS A 247 -10.71 20.59 -38.95
C LYS A 247 -11.50 19.42 -39.54
N ILE A 248 -12.82 19.38 -39.31
CA ILE A 248 -13.75 18.50 -40.05
C ILE A 248 -14.78 19.34 -40.79
#